data_AF-A0A0L6JWG8-F1
#
_entry.id   AF-A0A0L6JWG8-F1
#
_cell.length_a   1.000
_cell.length_b   1.000
_cell.length_c   1.000
_cell.angle_alpha   90.00
_cell.angle_beta   90.00
_cell.angle_gamma   90.00
#
_symmetry.space_group_name_H-M   'P 1'
#
loop_
_entity.id
_entity.type
_entity.pdbx_description
1 polymer ?
#
loop_
_entity_poly.entity_id
_entity_poly.type
_entity_poly.pdbx_seq_one_letter_code
_entity_poly.pdbx_strand_id
1 'polypeptide(L)'
;MGFSLMVKYDEIPDNIIDIWKNEFNRIGFIVEFDKDFSFDTWEGGLLPMVLIPISEEYVQRFGQDQVPGGFQMDIYEKEIWTNSPMMRSVFEFFCQCIGTATLANALDGLYCDGQNGIECKGKEAISSALNEIKKYELFHNELVKNDSENKVKNINDYNAEINMYVNNKLVSPYCNEKSNSIRFIDRSPHRKSGFICRSCGRSFGVDEIKMV
;
A
#
# COMPACT_ATOMS: atom_id res chain seq x y z
N MET A 1 14.30 -4.83 1.67
CA MET A 1 14.34 -5.12 0.22
C MET A 1 13.40 -4.13 -0.46
N GLY A 2 13.79 -3.53 -1.58
CA GLY A 2 12.98 -2.59 -2.37
C GLY A 2 12.73 -3.15 -3.76
N PHE A 3 11.85 -2.52 -4.52
CA PHE A 3 11.71 -2.81 -5.95
C PHE A 3 12.32 -1.67 -6.76
N SER A 4 13.21 -2.03 -7.67
CA SER A 4 14.06 -1.10 -8.39
C SER A 4 13.96 -1.35 -9.88
N LEU A 5 13.65 -0.32 -10.64
CA LEU A 5 13.67 -0.34 -12.11
C LEU A 5 14.71 0.64 -12.61
N MET A 6 15.19 0.43 -13.84
CA MET A 6 16.23 1.25 -14.44
C MET A 6 15.83 1.65 -15.86
N VAL A 7 16.22 2.86 -16.26
CA VAL A 7 16.20 3.31 -17.65
C VAL A 7 17.63 3.55 -18.11
N LYS A 8 18.08 2.84 -19.14
CA LYS A 8 19.34 3.17 -19.83
C LYS A 8 19.03 4.09 -21.02
N TYR A 9 19.81 5.15 -21.19
CA TYR A 9 19.56 6.14 -22.23
C TYR A 9 20.87 6.70 -22.80
N ASP A 10 20.80 7.28 -23.99
CA ASP A 10 21.94 7.91 -24.64
C ASP A 10 22.02 9.40 -24.30
N GLU A 11 20.94 10.16 -24.51
CA GLU A 11 20.91 11.60 -24.24
C GLU A 11 19.57 11.99 -23.61
N ILE A 12 19.59 12.99 -22.73
CA ILE A 12 18.37 13.61 -22.19
C ILE A 12 18.06 14.83 -23.06
N PRO A 13 16.90 14.87 -23.73
CA PRO A 13 16.50 16.03 -24.51
C PRO A 13 16.09 17.20 -23.59
N ASP A 14 16.38 18.45 -24.00
CA ASP A 14 16.07 19.66 -23.22
C ASP A 14 14.59 19.78 -22.83
N ASN A 15 13.68 19.22 -23.65
CA ASN A 15 12.24 19.23 -23.41
C ASN A 15 11.72 17.92 -22.81
N ILE A 16 12.56 17.15 -22.10
CA ILE A 16 12.20 15.85 -21.53
C ILE A 16 10.94 15.88 -20.66
N ILE A 17 10.73 16.94 -19.88
CA ILE A 17 9.54 17.10 -19.05
C ILE A 17 8.27 17.10 -19.89
N ASP A 18 8.27 17.83 -21.01
CA ASP A 18 7.11 17.94 -21.88
C ASP A 18 6.86 16.64 -22.64
N ILE A 19 7.92 15.97 -23.10
CA ILE A 19 7.81 14.66 -23.73
C ILE A 19 7.22 13.66 -22.73
N TRP A 20 7.73 13.63 -21.51
CA TRP A 20 7.29 12.70 -20.48
C TRP A 20 5.83 12.95 -20.07
N LYS A 21 5.42 14.22 -19.94
CA LYS A 21 4.00 14.61 -19.76
C LYS A 21 3.12 14.06 -20.87
N ASN A 22 3.56 14.16 -22.12
CA ASN A 22 2.82 13.64 -23.26
C ASN A 22 2.71 12.11 -23.24
N GLU A 23 3.75 11.41 -22.77
CA GLU A 23 3.70 9.96 -22.58
C GLU A 23 2.68 9.55 -21.51
N PHE A 24 2.63 10.24 -20.37
CA PHE A 24 1.57 10.04 -19.36
C PHE A 24 0.17 10.33 -19.93
N ASN A 25 0.02 11.38 -20.72
CA ASN A 25 -1.27 11.73 -21.32
C ASN A 25 -1.77 10.63 -22.26
N ARG A 26 -0.89 10.07 -23.09
CA ARG A 26 -1.22 8.97 -24.02
C ARG A 26 -1.74 7.72 -23.32
N ILE A 27 -1.29 7.47 -22.10
CA ILE A 27 -1.75 6.33 -21.29
C ILE A 27 -2.94 6.68 -20.40
N GLY A 28 -3.48 7.90 -20.45
CA GLY A 28 -4.69 8.27 -19.71
C GLY A 28 -4.45 8.94 -18.36
N PHE A 29 -3.33 9.65 -18.19
CA PHE A 29 -3.03 10.47 -17.02
C PHE A 29 -2.58 11.87 -17.40
N ILE A 30 -3.06 12.89 -16.67
CA ILE A 30 -2.35 14.17 -16.62
C ILE A 30 -1.29 14.05 -15.52
N VAL A 31 -0.09 14.55 -15.79
CA VAL A 31 0.98 14.64 -14.79
C VAL A 31 1.38 16.09 -14.58
N GLU A 32 1.50 16.44 -13.31
CA GLU A 32 2.03 17.73 -12.87
C GLU A 32 3.30 17.46 -12.07
N PHE A 33 4.39 18.14 -12.42
CA PHE A 33 5.62 18.15 -11.62
C PHE A 33 5.64 19.43 -10.79
N ASP A 34 6.30 19.40 -9.64
CA ASP A 34 6.59 20.63 -8.91
C ASP A 34 7.32 21.63 -9.81
N LYS A 35 6.96 22.91 -9.69
CA LYS A 35 7.53 24.00 -10.49
C LYS A 35 9.05 24.16 -10.32
N ASP A 36 9.58 23.70 -9.19
CA ASP A 36 10.99 23.80 -8.84
C ASP A 36 11.77 22.53 -9.27
N PHE A 37 11.10 21.53 -9.87
CA PHE A 37 11.74 20.33 -10.42
C PHE A 37 12.40 20.63 -11.77
N SER A 38 13.68 20.26 -11.90
CA SER A 38 14.45 20.36 -13.14
C SER A 38 15.36 19.15 -13.27
N PHE A 39 15.28 18.42 -14.39
CA PHE A 39 16.12 17.24 -14.63
C PHE A 39 17.62 17.54 -14.53
N ASP A 40 18.06 18.73 -14.96
CA ASP A 40 19.47 19.08 -15.06
C ASP A 40 20.14 19.35 -13.71
N THR A 41 19.35 19.83 -12.75
CA THR A 41 19.85 20.30 -11.45
C THR A 41 19.39 19.43 -10.29
N TRP A 42 18.61 18.38 -10.55
CA TRP A 42 18.05 17.56 -9.50
C TRP A 42 19.03 16.47 -9.07
N GLU A 43 19.34 16.45 -7.78
CA GLU A 43 20.31 15.51 -7.17
C GLU A 43 19.71 14.14 -6.85
N GLY A 44 18.47 13.88 -7.27
CA GLY A 44 17.72 12.66 -6.96
C GLY A 44 16.85 12.76 -5.71
N GLY A 45 16.17 11.67 -5.39
CA GLY A 45 15.25 11.56 -4.25
C GLY A 45 13.81 11.31 -4.67
N LEU A 46 12.84 11.70 -3.83
CA LEU A 46 11.43 11.52 -4.16
C LEU A 46 11.03 12.50 -5.27
N LEU A 47 10.64 11.97 -6.43
CA LEU A 47 10.16 12.76 -7.56
C LEU A 47 8.87 13.50 -7.18
N PRO A 48 8.86 14.84 -7.12
CA PRO A 48 7.68 15.57 -6.70
C PRO A 48 6.71 15.72 -7.88
N MET A 49 5.78 14.77 -7.99
CA MET A 49 4.77 14.76 -9.05
C MET A 49 3.36 14.51 -8.50
N VAL A 50 2.37 14.74 -9.35
CA VAL A 50 0.97 14.38 -9.12
C VAL A 50 0.46 13.75 -10.41
N LEU A 51 -0.22 12.60 -10.29
CA LEU A 51 -0.90 11.96 -11.42
C LEU A 51 -2.40 12.10 -11.24
N ILE A 52 -3.07 12.49 -12.32
CA ILE A 52 -4.51 12.67 -12.39
C ILE A 52 -5.06 11.69 -13.42
N PRO A 53 -5.80 10.65 -13.00
CA PRO A 53 -6.47 9.75 -13.93
C PRO A 53 -7.47 10.52 -14.81
N ILE A 54 -7.39 10.35 -16.13
CA ILE A 54 -8.36 10.92 -17.07
C ILE A 54 -9.09 9.87 -17.93
N SER A 55 -8.57 8.66 -18.02
CA SER A 55 -9.31 7.56 -18.65
C SER A 55 -10.32 6.97 -17.68
N GLU A 56 -11.46 6.50 -18.20
CA GLU A 56 -12.51 5.86 -17.39
C GLU A 56 -11.95 4.65 -16.60
N GLU A 57 -11.08 3.85 -17.23
CA GLU A 57 -10.43 2.70 -16.59
C GLU A 57 -9.68 3.12 -15.32
N TYR A 58 -8.83 4.15 -15.39
CA TYR A 58 -8.01 4.56 -14.25
C TYR A 58 -8.79 5.37 -13.22
N VAL A 59 -9.81 6.12 -13.66
CA VAL A 59 -10.76 6.78 -12.75
C VAL A 59 -11.51 5.75 -11.91
N GLN A 60 -11.99 4.66 -12.51
CA GLN A 60 -12.67 3.59 -11.77
C GLN A 60 -11.71 2.87 -10.81
N ARG A 61 -10.44 2.74 -11.21
CA ARG A 61 -9.42 2.01 -10.44
C ARG A 61 -8.84 2.78 -9.27
N PHE A 62 -8.58 4.08 -9.44
CA PHE A 62 -7.85 4.91 -8.46
C PHE A 62 -8.68 6.07 -7.90
N GLY A 63 -9.85 6.35 -8.46
CA GLY A 63 -10.66 7.53 -8.12
C GLY A 63 -10.36 8.74 -9.01
N GLN A 64 -11.19 9.78 -8.90
CA GLN A 64 -11.00 11.06 -9.59
C GLN A 64 -10.10 12.03 -8.82
N ASP A 65 -10.03 11.90 -7.50
CA ASP A 65 -9.31 12.82 -6.64
C ASP A 65 -7.84 12.42 -6.50
N GLN A 66 -6.97 13.42 -6.65
CA GLN A 66 -5.51 13.29 -6.65
C GLN A 66 -4.96 12.72 -5.33
N VAL A 67 -3.91 11.91 -5.44
CA VAL A 67 -3.00 11.63 -4.33
C VAL A 67 -1.62 12.15 -4.72
N PRO A 68 -0.90 12.88 -3.85
CA PRO A 68 0.53 13.15 -4.05
C PRO A 68 1.23 11.81 -4.33
N GLY A 69 1.71 11.66 -5.56
CA GLY A 69 2.24 10.42 -6.08
C GLY A 69 3.69 10.64 -6.46
N GLY A 70 4.57 9.71 -6.10
CA GLY A 70 5.98 9.84 -6.44
C GLY A 70 6.70 8.53 -6.21
N PHE A 71 7.88 8.43 -6.77
CA PHE A 71 8.81 7.34 -6.52
C PHE A 71 10.20 7.94 -6.35
N GLN A 72 11.07 7.20 -5.68
CA GLN A 72 12.46 7.62 -5.58
C GLN A 72 13.10 7.48 -6.95
N MET A 73 13.84 8.49 -7.39
CA MET A 73 14.56 8.48 -8.65
C MET A 73 15.96 9.05 -8.45
N ASP A 74 16.96 8.36 -8.99
CA ASP A 74 18.37 8.72 -8.95
C ASP A 74 18.88 8.78 -10.40
N ILE A 75 19.47 9.91 -10.79
CA ILE A 75 19.94 10.16 -12.15
C ILE A 75 21.46 10.03 -12.19
N TYR A 76 21.98 9.20 -13.09
CA TYR A 76 23.40 9.03 -13.39
C TYR A 76 23.65 9.29 -14.88
N GLU A 77 24.90 9.36 -15.31
CA GLU A 77 25.27 9.80 -16.67
C GLU A 77 24.53 9.08 -17.82
N LYS A 78 24.25 7.77 -17.68
CA LYS A 78 23.60 6.94 -18.72
C LYS A 78 22.50 6.03 -18.19
N GLU A 79 22.14 6.20 -16.93
CA GLU A 79 21.12 5.38 -16.29
C GLU A 79 20.32 6.19 -15.26
N ILE A 80 19.01 5.94 -15.24
CA ILE A 80 18.11 6.47 -14.21
C ILE A 80 17.59 5.28 -13.42
N TRP A 81 17.80 5.28 -12.12
CA TRP A 81 17.24 4.28 -11.22
C TRP A 81 15.99 4.83 -10.58
N THR A 82 14.98 3.96 -10.45
CA THR A 82 13.72 4.30 -9.78
C THR A 82 13.44 3.25 -8.73
N ASN A 83 13.05 3.68 -7.52
CA ASN A 83 12.95 2.82 -6.35
C ASN A 83 11.61 3.02 -5.63
N SER A 84 11.05 1.92 -5.13
CA SER A 84 9.95 1.95 -4.17
C SER A 84 10.20 1.00 -2.99
N PRO A 85 9.77 1.37 -1.78
CA PRO A 85 9.88 0.52 -0.61
C PRO A 85 9.04 -0.75 -0.77
N MET A 86 9.33 -1.79 0.00
CA MET A 86 8.45 -2.95 0.10
C MET A 86 7.10 -2.57 0.73
N MET A 87 6.03 -3.29 0.37
CA MET A 87 4.67 -3.09 0.92
C MET A 87 4.05 -1.70 0.66
N ARG A 88 4.43 -1.06 -0.44
CA ARG A 88 3.78 0.17 -0.94
C ARG A 88 2.32 -0.08 -1.33
N SER A 89 1.56 0.99 -1.47
CA SER A 89 0.24 0.91 -2.10
C SER A 89 0.35 0.47 -3.57
N VAL A 90 -0.73 -0.10 -4.10
CA VAL A 90 -0.86 -0.41 -5.53
C VAL A 90 -0.62 0.84 -6.38
N PHE A 91 -1.08 2.01 -5.93
CA PHE A 91 -0.92 3.26 -6.65
C PHE A 91 0.53 3.74 -6.70
N GLU A 92 1.27 3.68 -5.59
CA GLU A 92 2.71 4.02 -5.58
C GLU A 92 3.52 3.08 -6.50
N PHE A 93 3.19 1.79 -6.47
CA PHE A 93 3.82 0.82 -7.37
C PHE A 93 3.49 1.10 -8.85
N PHE A 94 2.23 1.43 -9.12
CA PHE A 94 1.78 1.87 -10.43
C PHE A 94 2.57 3.09 -10.91
N CYS A 95 2.69 4.12 -10.07
CA CYS A 95 3.42 5.35 -10.38
C CYS A 95 4.87 5.05 -10.76
N GLN A 96 5.55 4.19 -10.00
CA GLN A 96 6.92 3.78 -10.33
C GLN A 96 6.96 3.07 -11.68
N CYS A 97 6.24 1.95 -11.86
CA CYS A 97 6.34 1.14 -13.06
C CYS A 97 5.98 1.92 -14.34
N ILE A 98 4.89 2.68 -14.29
CA ILE A 98 4.46 3.51 -15.42
C ILE A 98 5.38 4.71 -15.62
N GLY A 99 5.81 5.37 -14.55
CA GLY A 99 6.76 6.49 -14.62
C GLY A 99 8.06 6.06 -15.29
N THR A 100 8.63 4.93 -14.87
CA THR A 100 9.85 4.41 -15.47
C THR A 100 9.66 3.98 -16.93
N ALA A 101 8.56 3.31 -17.26
CA ALA A 101 8.30 2.88 -18.64
C ALA A 101 8.05 4.05 -19.60
N THR A 102 7.30 5.07 -19.16
CA THR A 102 7.06 6.29 -19.94
C THR A 102 8.32 7.13 -20.06
N LEU A 103 9.16 7.18 -19.03
CA LEU A 103 10.47 7.84 -19.09
C LEU A 103 11.41 7.14 -20.08
N ALA A 104 11.45 5.81 -20.07
CA ALA A 104 12.19 5.04 -21.07
C ALA A 104 11.71 5.36 -22.49
N ASN A 105 10.40 5.46 -22.72
CA ASN A 105 9.88 5.85 -24.03
C ASN A 105 10.22 7.30 -24.40
N ALA A 106 10.16 8.23 -23.43
CA ALA A 106 10.49 9.64 -23.63
C ALA A 106 11.97 9.86 -23.98
N LEU A 107 12.86 8.99 -23.51
CA LEU A 107 14.30 9.03 -23.75
C LEU A 107 14.76 8.16 -24.95
N ASP A 108 13.84 7.50 -25.65
CA ASP A 108 14.17 6.40 -26.60
C ASP A 108 15.10 5.33 -25.98
N GLY A 109 14.98 5.18 -24.67
CA GLY A 109 15.83 4.37 -23.80
C GLY A 109 15.37 2.92 -23.69
N LEU A 110 16.11 2.17 -22.89
CA LEU A 110 15.83 0.79 -22.52
C LEU A 110 15.25 0.75 -21.11
N TYR A 111 14.04 0.22 -20.96
CA TYR A 111 13.45 -0.14 -19.68
C TYR A 111 14.04 -1.46 -19.19
N CYS A 112 14.55 -1.48 -17.96
CA CYS A 112 15.21 -2.63 -17.34
C CYS A 112 14.56 -2.96 -15.98
N ASP A 113 14.06 -4.19 -15.85
CA ASP A 113 13.63 -4.81 -14.60
C ASP A 113 14.59 -5.96 -14.30
N GLY A 114 15.57 -5.69 -13.44
CA GLY A 114 16.63 -6.64 -13.11
C GLY A 114 16.14 -7.82 -12.25
N GLN A 115 15.04 -7.66 -11.51
CA GLN A 115 14.47 -8.71 -10.67
C GLN A 115 13.79 -9.78 -11.51
N ASN A 116 13.15 -9.38 -12.62
CA ASN A 116 12.48 -10.28 -13.55
C ASN A 116 13.33 -10.60 -14.79
N GLY A 117 14.50 -9.98 -14.96
CA GLY A 117 15.37 -10.18 -16.12
C GLY A 117 14.77 -9.64 -17.43
N ILE A 118 13.99 -8.56 -17.34
CA ILE A 118 13.31 -7.96 -18.49
C ILE A 118 14.09 -6.73 -18.96
N GLU A 119 14.35 -6.66 -20.27
CA GLU A 119 14.86 -5.47 -20.94
C GLU A 119 14.01 -5.23 -22.19
N CYS A 120 13.38 -4.05 -22.32
CA CYS A 120 12.53 -3.74 -23.47
C CYS A 120 12.47 -2.24 -23.79
N LYS A 121 12.02 -1.90 -25.00
CA LYS A 121 11.93 -0.52 -25.51
C LYS A 121 10.52 -0.13 -25.92
N GLY A 122 10.26 1.18 -25.98
CA GLY A 122 9.04 1.73 -26.54
C GLY A 122 7.76 1.17 -25.93
N LYS A 123 6.80 0.76 -26.79
CA LYS A 123 5.51 0.21 -26.36
C LYS A 123 5.61 -1.08 -25.53
N GLU A 124 6.69 -1.83 -25.69
CA GLU A 124 6.94 -3.04 -24.89
C GLU A 124 7.26 -2.69 -23.43
N ALA A 125 7.90 -1.55 -23.16
CA ALA A 125 8.15 -1.07 -21.79
C ALA A 125 6.85 -0.86 -21.02
N ILE A 126 5.89 -0.17 -21.65
CA ILE A 126 4.57 0.09 -21.04
C ILE A 126 3.82 -1.23 -20.81
N SER A 127 3.88 -2.16 -21.77
CA SER A 127 3.24 -3.47 -21.64
C SER A 127 3.85 -4.31 -20.51
N SER A 128 5.18 -4.28 -20.37
CA SER A 128 5.89 -4.94 -19.27
C SER A 128 5.53 -4.33 -17.92
N ALA A 129 5.50 -3.01 -17.80
CA ALA A 129 5.09 -2.31 -16.59
C ALA A 129 3.65 -2.67 -16.18
N LEU A 130 2.70 -2.65 -17.12
CA LEU A 130 1.31 -3.02 -16.85
C LEU A 130 1.16 -4.48 -16.40
N ASN A 131 1.92 -5.40 -16.98
CA ASN A 131 1.94 -6.80 -16.55
C ASN A 131 2.46 -6.94 -15.12
N GLU A 132 3.52 -6.21 -14.77
CA GLU A 132 4.08 -6.26 -13.43
C GLU A 132 3.13 -5.68 -12.38
N ILE A 133 2.45 -4.57 -12.71
CA ILE A 133 1.40 -3.99 -11.87
C ILE A 133 0.29 -5.01 -11.60
N LYS A 134 -0.18 -5.73 -12.64
CA LYS A 134 -1.22 -6.76 -12.47
C LYS A 134 -0.78 -7.87 -11.51
N LYS A 135 0.47 -8.34 -11.60
CA LYS A 135 1.00 -9.34 -10.67
C LYS A 135 1.02 -8.80 -9.23
N TYR A 136 1.47 -7.55 -9.07
CA TYR A 136 1.53 -6.93 -7.75
C TYR A 136 0.16 -6.73 -7.12
N GLU A 137 -0.85 -6.35 -7.90
CA GLU A 137 -2.23 -6.23 -7.42
C GLU A 137 -2.80 -7.54 -6.91
N LEU A 138 -2.58 -8.64 -7.63
CA LEU A 138 -3.02 -9.96 -7.20
C LEU A 138 -2.38 -10.33 -5.86
N PHE A 139 -1.06 -10.16 -5.75
CA PHE A 139 -0.32 -10.39 -4.52
C PHE A 139 -0.80 -9.50 -3.36
N HIS A 140 -0.98 -8.20 -3.62
CA HIS A 140 -1.45 -7.23 -2.62
C HIS A 140 -2.86 -7.58 -2.13
N ASN A 141 -3.77 -7.95 -3.03
CA ASN A 141 -5.13 -8.35 -2.67
C ASN A 141 -5.15 -9.63 -1.82
N GLU A 142 -4.30 -10.61 -2.13
CA GLU A 142 -4.14 -11.80 -1.31
C GLU A 142 -3.64 -11.45 0.10
N LEU A 143 -2.65 -10.56 0.21
CA LEU A 143 -2.16 -10.09 1.51
C LEU A 143 -3.25 -9.38 2.33
N VAL A 144 -4.00 -8.47 1.72
CA VAL A 144 -5.09 -7.75 2.40
C VAL A 144 -6.19 -8.70 2.83
N LYS A 145 -6.54 -9.69 1.99
CA LYS A 145 -7.51 -10.74 2.33
C LYS A 145 -7.02 -11.57 3.51
N ASN A 146 -5.78 -12.04 3.49
CA ASN A 146 -5.20 -12.83 4.57
C ASN A 146 -5.13 -12.03 5.88
N ASP A 147 -4.78 -10.74 5.84
CA ASP A 147 -4.80 -9.89 7.04
C ASP A 147 -6.22 -9.72 7.59
N SER A 148 -7.20 -9.54 6.72
CA SER A 148 -8.62 -9.45 7.10
C SER A 148 -9.12 -10.77 7.70
N GLU A 149 -8.79 -11.91 7.10
CA GLU A 149 -9.14 -13.24 7.61
C GLU A 149 -8.46 -13.53 8.95
N ASN A 150 -7.18 -13.16 9.11
CA ASN A 150 -6.45 -13.29 10.37
C ASN A 150 -7.05 -12.40 11.47
N LYS A 151 -7.45 -11.17 11.15
CA LYS A 151 -8.16 -10.28 12.09
C LYS A 151 -9.50 -10.88 12.53
N VAL A 152 -10.28 -11.41 11.59
CA VAL A 152 -11.56 -12.08 11.89
C VAL A 152 -11.33 -13.34 12.73
N LYS A 153 -10.32 -14.14 12.40
CA LYS A 153 -9.96 -15.35 13.16
C LYS A 153 -9.55 -15.00 14.59
N ASN A 154 -8.71 -13.99 14.79
CA ASN A 154 -8.34 -13.50 16.12
C ASN A 154 -9.56 -13.03 16.93
N ILE A 155 -10.54 -12.37 16.31
CA ILE A 155 -11.79 -11.98 16.98
C ILE A 155 -12.63 -13.21 17.37
N ASN A 156 -12.74 -14.20 16.49
CA ASN A 156 -13.47 -15.43 16.78
C ASN A 156 -12.81 -16.25 17.88
N ASP A 157 -11.48 -16.40 17.83
CA ASP A 157 -10.70 -17.10 18.85
C ASP A 157 -10.83 -16.39 20.20
N TYR A 158 -10.73 -15.05 20.22
CA TYR A 158 -10.99 -14.25 21.41
C TYR A 158 -12.41 -14.45 21.95
N ASN A 159 -13.43 -14.37 21.10
CA ASN A 159 -14.82 -14.59 21.50
C ASN A 159 -15.07 -16.03 22.00
N ALA A 160 -14.41 -17.03 21.41
CA ALA A 160 -14.46 -18.42 21.86
C ALA A 160 -13.81 -18.59 23.24
N GLU A 161 -12.65 -17.97 23.48
CA GLU A 161 -11.98 -17.97 24.77
C GLU A 161 -12.86 -17.33 25.85
N ILE A 162 -13.44 -16.17 25.55
CA ILE A 162 -14.41 -15.48 26.42
C ILE A 162 -15.61 -16.38 26.75
N ASN A 163 -16.19 -17.04 25.75
CA ASN A 163 -17.31 -17.96 25.97
C ASN A 163 -16.92 -19.15 26.85
N MET A 164 -15.68 -19.67 26.74
CA MET A 164 -15.17 -20.68 27.66
C MET A 164 -15.15 -20.17 29.11
N TYR A 165 -14.67 -18.94 29.36
CA TYR A 165 -14.66 -18.38 30.71
C TYR A 165 -16.08 -18.20 31.27
N VAL A 166 -17.03 -17.71 30.47
CA VAL A 166 -18.44 -17.54 30.88
C VAL A 166 -19.05 -18.89 31.28
N ASN A 167 -18.79 -19.94 30.50
CA ASN A 167 -19.32 -21.28 30.75
C ASN A 167 -18.65 -21.98 31.95
N ASN A 168 -17.38 -21.66 32.25
CA ASN A 168 -16.59 -22.31 33.32
C ASN A 168 -16.71 -21.65 34.71
N LYS A 169 -17.89 -21.12 35.07
CA LYS A 169 -18.18 -20.59 36.44
C LYS A 169 -17.19 -19.52 36.94
N LEU A 170 -16.87 -18.56 36.07
CA LEU A 170 -16.20 -17.29 36.40
C LEU A 170 -16.60 -16.70 37.77
N VAL A 171 -15.62 -16.15 38.49
CA VAL A 171 -15.81 -15.43 39.76
C VAL A 171 -15.31 -14.00 39.63
N SER A 172 -16.11 -13.02 40.06
CA SER A 172 -15.72 -11.61 40.02
C SER A 172 -14.54 -11.37 40.95
N PRO A 173 -13.42 -10.78 40.48
CA PRO A 173 -12.25 -10.53 41.32
C PRO A 173 -12.49 -9.50 42.43
N TYR A 174 -13.58 -8.74 42.34
CA TYR A 174 -13.88 -7.64 43.28
C TYR A 174 -14.92 -7.99 44.34
N CYS A 175 -15.84 -8.92 44.06
CA CYS A 175 -16.93 -9.26 44.99
C CYS A 175 -17.14 -10.76 45.17
N ASN A 176 -16.33 -11.60 44.53
CA ASN A 176 -16.37 -13.06 44.57
C ASN A 176 -17.72 -13.69 44.16
N GLU A 177 -18.58 -12.93 43.49
CA GLU A 177 -19.83 -13.44 42.92
C GLU A 177 -19.59 -14.31 41.69
N LYS A 178 -20.41 -15.36 41.53
CA LYS A 178 -20.28 -16.40 40.49
C LYS A 178 -20.91 -15.98 39.15
N SER A 179 -20.57 -16.72 38.10
CA SER A 179 -20.77 -16.35 36.69
C SER A 179 -22.18 -15.93 36.28
N ASN A 180 -23.23 -16.37 36.99
CA ASN A 180 -24.61 -15.97 36.72
C ASN A 180 -24.81 -14.43 36.78
N SER A 181 -23.99 -13.74 37.57
CA SER A 181 -24.01 -12.28 37.71
C SER A 181 -23.01 -11.58 36.80
N ILE A 182 -22.22 -12.30 36.01
CA ILE A 182 -21.15 -11.75 35.16
C ILE A 182 -21.58 -11.82 33.70
N ARG A 183 -21.52 -10.70 32.99
CA ARG A 183 -21.74 -10.65 31.53
C ARG A 183 -20.51 -10.16 30.84
N PHE A 184 -20.17 -10.81 29.73
CA PHE A 184 -19.24 -10.24 28.78
C PHE A 184 -19.92 -9.11 28.01
N ILE A 185 -19.21 -7.99 27.84
CA ILE A 185 -19.62 -6.92 26.95
C ILE A 185 -18.56 -6.80 25.86
N ASP A 186 -18.98 -7.18 24.66
CA ASP A 186 -18.19 -6.92 23.47
C ASP A 186 -18.24 -5.42 23.18
N ARG A 187 -17.09 -4.76 23.27
CA ARG A 187 -16.92 -3.35 22.92
C ARG A 187 -16.15 -3.36 21.60
N SER A 188 -16.56 -2.49 20.66
CA SER A 188 -16.01 -2.43 19.29
C SER A 188 -14.47 -2.46 19.26
N PRO A 189 -13.81 -2.78 18.12
CA PRO A 189 -12.36 -3.00 18.01
C PRO A 189 -11.45 -1.86 18.53
N HIS A 190 -12.01 -0.67 18.82
CA HIS A 190 -11.29 0.47 19.39
C HIS A 190 -11.43 0.60 20.92
N ARG A 191 -12.14 -0.32 21.60
CA ARG A 191 -12.33 -0.33 23.05
C ARG A 191 -12.10 -1.73 23.58
N LYS A 192 -11.37 -1.86 24.69
CA LYS A 192 -11.17 -3.16 25.36
C LYS A 192 -12.54 -3.76 25.73
N SER A 193 -12.91 -4.86 25.09
CA SER A 193 -14.02 -5.72 25.53
C SER A 193 -13.68 -6.30 26.90
N GLY A 194 -14.69 -6.53 27.74
CA GLY A 194 -14.45 -6.95 29.12
C GLY A 194 -15.69 -7.47 29.82
N PHE A 195 -15.50 -8.04 31.01
CA PHE A 195 -16.57 -8.57 31.83
C PHE A 195 -17.13 -7.48 32.73
N ILE A 196 -18.45 -7.47 32.95
CA ILE A 196 -19.10 -6.65 33.96
C ILE A 196 -19.82 -7.57 34.96
N CYS A 197 -19.53 -7.39 36.25
CA CYS A 197 -20.29 -8.03 37.31
C CYS A 197 -21.50 -7.16 37.68
N ARG A 198 -22.71 -7.71 37.58
CA ARG A 198 -23.97 -7.05 37.92
C ARG A 198 -24.14 -6.82 39.41
N SER A 199 -23.53 -7.67 40.25
CA SER A 199 -23.63 -7.54 41.70
C SER A 199 -22.86 -6.33 42.23
N CYS A 200 -21.69 -6.03 41.68
CA CYS A 200 -20.85 -4.91 42.13
C CYS A 200 -20.71 -3.75 41.12
N GLY A 201 -21.22 -3.92 39.90
CA GLY A 201 -21.18 -2.92 38.82
C GLY A 201 -19.80 -2.70 38.20
N ARG A 202 -18.75 -3.40 38.66
CA ARG A 202 -17.38 -3.20 38.17
C ARG A 202 -17.10 -4.02 36.92
N SER A 203 -16.29 -3.44 36.03
CA SER A 203 -15.73 -4.11 34.87
C SER A 203 -14.33 -4.64 35.15
N PHE A 204 -13.96 -5.77 34.57
CA PHE A 204 -12.61 -6.35 34.63
C PHE A 204 -12.22 -7.01 33.31
N GLY A 205 -10.92 -7.07 33.04
CA GLY A 205 -10.32 -7.72 31.87
C GLY A 205 -10.13 -9.23 32.04
N VAL A 206 -9.67 -9.88 30.97
CA VAL A 206 -9.33 -11.32 30.96
C VAL A 206 -8.16 -11.62 31.90
N ASP A 207 -7.20 -10.69 31.98
CA ASP A 207 -6.01 -10.72 32.83
C ASP A 207 -6.32 -10.67 34.34
N GLU A 208 -7.54 -10.27 34.72
CA GLU A 208 -7.99 -10.18 36.11
C GLU A 208 -8.86 -11.38 36.54
N ILE A 209 -9.11 -12.33 35.64
CA ILE A 209 -9.92 -13.51 35.92
C ILE A 209 -9.19 -14.44 36.89
N LYS A 210 -9.83 -14.77 38.00
CA LYS A 210 -9.42 -15.88 38.86
C LYS A 210 -10.32 -17.09 38.55
N MET A 211 -9.73 -18.13 37.96
CA MET A 211 -10.39 -19.43 37.85
C MET A 211 -10.48 -20.09 39.24
N VAL A 212 -11.61 -20.72 39.55
CA VAL A 212 -11.85 -21.48 40.79
C VAL A 212 -11.97 -22.95 40.48
#